data_AF-A0A396RXB3-F1
#
_entry.id   AF-A0A396RXB3-F1
#
_cell.length_a   1.000
_cell.length_b   1.000
_cell.length_c   1.000
_cell.angle_alpha   90.00
_cell.angle_beta   90.00
_cell.angle_gamma   90.00
#
_symmetry.space_group_name_H-M   'P 1'
#
loop_
_entity.id
_entity.type
_entity.pdbx_description
1 polymer ?
#
loop_
_entity_poly.entity_id
_entity_poly.type
_entity_poly.pdbx_seq_one_letter_code
_entity_poly.pdbx_strand_id
1 'polypeptide(L)'
;MRHTGKHLTFLLPAVLLLSACLSGGGSSSRAPSPTPPPNNDPIPTVNYLSAIGIGVSDLDAAVKLYTQGLGMRELKRLQRDNRHEVILESADGRGSLVALMSFTDGIGRNVQQNPGKLVFYARDPNTFAAQFNAAGGRITLPPMPQAAFGGVLVGFGRDQDNNLIEIVGDDSANHSYFGAFGLGVSDLEAARDFYTEVLGLEQSLFLEIPGQYDEYILQSPVPGGSALVLMHWTNDSVRNYSDNPIKLEFASSDPQALAGALERSGMAIERTPAPSAEPGLENQLVGYSSDADGNLLELRQGIRGYLGGAGIGTDDLDAALRFYTEGLGMHEVTRRSRTDRDEVVLESADARGSQLVLMQFTDGEPRNMRRNPGKLVFYVSDPEQTALDLIAAGGLVTLPPSFQPGLNVVVGFGRDPDNNLIELVGSPAAVQSYFGAFGIGVSDLQAARDFYVDTLGLRQVLFLPIPGQYDEYILQGQGGSALVLMHWTNAVPRNYTDNPVKLEWRSMSPDGLISGIEQAGERVVQTPNSDDTRDDEQVAYAKDADGTLLEILPAPWGR
;
A
#
# COMPACT_ATOMS: atom_id res chain seq x y z
N MET A 1 -27.36 36.94 11.90
CA MET A 1 -27.13 36.13 13.12
C MET A 1 -26.44 34.85 12.68
N ARG A 2 -25.22 34.63 13.17
CA ARG A 2 -24.30 33.58 12.73
C ARG A 2 -24.74 32.23 13.30
N HIS A 3 -24.94 31.24 12.43
CA HIS A 3 -24.91 29.83 12.80
C HIS A 3 -23.59 29.24 12.28
N THR A 4 -22.66 29.00 13.20
CA THR A 4 -21.42 28.27 12.98
C THR A 4 -21.69 26.78 13.11
N GLY A 5 -21.73 26.07 11.98
CA GLY A 5 -21.67 24.61 11.94
C GLY A 5 -20.21 24.18 12.11
N LYS A 6 -19.93 23.42 13.17
CA LYS A 6 -18.65 22.74 13.35
C LYS A 6 -18.69 21.45 12.53
N HIS A 7 -17.85 21.36 11.51
CA HIS A 7 -17.51 20.11 10.86
C HIS A 7 -16.71 19.25 11.86
N LEU A 8 -17.18 18.03 12.08
CA LEU A 8 -16.55 17.06 12.96
C LEU A 8 -15.64 16.17 12.09
N THR A 9 -14.37 16.56 11.99
CA THR A 9 -13.31 15.75 11.40
C THR A 9 -12.93 14.68 12.42
N PHE A 10 -13.14 13.40 12.11
CA PHE A 10 -12.66 12.30 12.95
C PHE A 10 -11.18 12.02 12.65
N LEU A 11 -10.32 12.27 13.63
CA LEU A 11 -8.96 11.76 13.69
C LEU A 11 -8.51 11.71 15.17
N LEU A 12 -7.89 10.56 15.51
CA LEU A 12 -7.16 10.17 16.74
C LEU A 12 -7.95 9.69 17.97
N PRO A 13 -7.34 8.71 18.66
CA PRO A 13 -6.99 8.88 20.05
C PRO A 13 -5.47 9.03 20.21
N ALA A 14 -5.11 10.09 20.93
CA ALA A 14 -3.77 10.40 21.37
C ALA A 14 -3.40 9.59 22.63
N VAL A 15 -2.09 9.34 22.71
CA VAL A 15 -1.26 8.88 23.84
C VAL A 15 -1.62 9.56 25.17
N LEU A 16 -1.62 8.77 26.25
CA LEU A 16 -1.57 9.27 27.62
C LEU A 16 -0.38 8.65 28.36
N LEU A 17 0.63 9.51 28.58
CA LEU A 17 1.73 9.34 29.53
C LEU A 17 1.22 9.45 30.97
N LEU A 18 1.69 8.56 31.84
CA LEU A 18 1.70 8.77 33.29
C LEU A 18 2.96 8.13 33.89
N SER A 19 3.89 9.00 34.31
CA SER A 19 5.01 8.67 35.19
C SER A 19 4.56 8.66 36.64
N ALA A 20 5.02 7.69 37.43
CA ALA A 20 5.18 7.83 38.87
C ALA A 20 6.36 6.97 39.36
N CYS A 21 7.34 7.65 39.98
CA CYS A 21 8.52 7.09 40.64
C CYS A 21 8.19 6.58 42.06
N LEU A 22 9.01 5.65 42.57
CA LEU A 22 9.52 5.46 43.96
C LEU A 22 10.03 4.00 44.08
N SER A 23 11.33 3.68 44.03
CA SER A 23 12.45 3.87 44.98
C SER A 23 12.85 2.57 45.71
N GLY A 24 14.15 2.28 45.71
CA GLY A 24 14.84 1.24 46.51
C GLY A 24 15.73 0.37 45.61
N GLY A 25 17.06 0.48 45.56
CA GLY A 25 18.03 0.71 46.63
C GLY A 25 18.77 -0.61 46.89
N GLY A 26 19.92 -0.83 46.23
CA GLY A 26 20.71 -2.05 46.44
C GLY A 26 21.89 -2.19 45.48
N SER A 27 23.00 -1.52 45.79
CA SER A 27 24.29 -1.71 45.13
C SER A 27 24.89 -3.06 45.53
N SER A 28 25.21 -3.91 44.55
CA SER A 28 26.24 -4.95 44.70
C SER A 28 26.94 -5.17 43.36
N SER A 29 28.26 -5.02 43.39
CA SER A 29 29.17 -5.19 42.26
C SER A 29 29.24 -6.67 41.84
N ARG A 30 28.84 -6.97 40.61
CA ARG A 30 29.03 -8.29 39.98
C ARG A 30 29.72 -8.12 38.63
N ALA A 31 30.74 -8.93 38.40
CA ALA A 31 31.56 -8.97 37.19
C ALA A 31 30.71 -9.06 35.91
N PRO A 32 31.20 -8.55 34.75
CA PRO A 32 30.44 -8.54 33.51
C PRO A 32 30.08 -9.96 33.13
N SER A 33 28.77 -10.23 33.06
CA SER A 33 28.25 -11.46 32.49
C SER A 33 28.53 -11.42 30.99
N PRO A 34 28.83 -12.57 30.35
CA PRO A 34 28.95 -12.62 28.89
C PRO A 34 27.68 -12.04 28.28
N THR A 35 27.85 -11.13 27.33
CA THR A 35 26.77 -10.58 26.52
C THR A 35 25.92 -11.76 26.01
N PRO A 36 24.60 -11.76 26.23
CA PRO A 36 23.74 -12.71 25.55
C PRO A 36 24.01 -12.57 24.04
N PRO A 37 23.96 -13.66 23.26
CA PRO A 37 23.86 -13.51 21.81
C PRO A 37 22.73 -12.52 21.49
N PRO A 38 22.84 -11.72 20.41
CA PRO A 38 21.73 -10.89 19.99
C PRO A 38 20.47 -11.75 19.97
N ASN A 39 19.39 -11.25 20.57
CA ASN A 39 18.10 -11.90 20.50
C ASN A 39 17.73 -11.97 19.01
N ASN A 40 17.99 -13.11 18.38
CA ASN A 40 17.45 -13.47 17.08
C ASN A 40 15.97 -13.84 17.26
N ASP A 41 15.21 -13.01 17.98
CA ASP A 41 13.76 -13.07 17.82
C ASP A 41 13.52 -12.70 16.36
N PRO A 42 12.89 -13.59 15.57
CA PRO A 42 12.58 -13.26 14.19
C PRO A 42 11.81 -11.94 14.21
N ILE A 43 12.23 -10.99 13.36
CA ILE A 43 11.45 -9.77 13.12
C ILE A 43 10.00 -10.23 12.91
N PRO A 44 9.02 -9.70 13.67
CA PRO A 44 7.63 -10.10 13.51
C PRO A 44 7.27 -9.99 12.03
N THR A 45 6.77 -11.08 11.45
CA THR A 45 6.35 -11.05 10.06
C THR A 45 5.19 -10.07 9.93
N VAL A 46 5.27 -9.16 8.97
CA VAL A 46 4.16 -8.25 8.67
C VAL A 46 3.36 -8.82 7.52
N ASN A 47 2.05 -8.91 7.71
CA ASN A 47 1.16 -9.62 6.80
C ASN A 47 -0.01 -8.73 6.39
N TYR A 48 -0.60 -9.02 5.24
CA TYR A 48 -1.89 -8.45 4.87
C TYR A 48 -2.75 -9.40 4.08
N LEU A 49 -4.07 -9.21 4.20
CA LEU A 49 -5.05 -9.94 3.41
C LEU A 49 -5.01 -9.41 1.96
N SER A 50 -4.36 -10.16 1.06
CA SER A 50 -4.19 -9.75 -0.34
C SER A 50 -5.38 -10.14 -1.20
N ALA A 51 -6.01 -11.28 -0.91
CA ALA A 51 -7.17 -11.77 -1.62
C ALA A 51 -8.06 -12.64 -0.73
N ILE A 52 -9.33 -12.77 -1.09
CA ILE A 52 -10.24 -13.78 -0.55
C ILE A 52 -10.80 -14.62 -1.69
N GLY A 53 -10.82 -15.93 -1.52
CA GLY A 53 -11.52 -16.86 -2.38
C GLY A 53 -12.86 -17.29 -1.78
N ILE A 54 -13.90 -17.36 -2.62
CA ILE A 54 -15.19 -17.98 -2.28
C ILE A 54 -15.57 -19.02 -3.32
N GLY A 55 -16.11 -20.15 -2.86
CA GLY A 55 -16.69 -21.18 -3.70
C GLY A 55 -17.97 -20.70 -4.37
N VAL A 56 -18.15 -21.01 -5.65
CA VAL A 56 -19.35 -20.69 -6.44
C VAL A 56 -19.87 -21.91 -7.18
N SER A 57 -21.19 -22.00 -7.35
CA SER A 57 -21.83 -23.13 -8.05
C SER A 57 -21.73 -23.01 -9.58
N ASP A 58 -21.77 -21.78 -10.10
CA ASP A 58 -21.63 -21.45 -11.52
C ASP A 58 -20.66 -20.28 -11.67
N LEU A 59 -19.47 -20.57 -12.19
CA LEU A 59 -18.39 -19.59 -12.30
C LEU A 59 -18.75 -18.44 -13.23
N ASP A 60 -19.36 -18.70 -14.37
CA ASP A 60 -19.64 -17.67 -15.37
C ASP A 60 -20.82 -16.80 -14.94
N ALA A 61 -21.82 -17.39 -14.28
CA ALA A 61 -22.92 -16.63 -13.69
C ALA A 61 -22.43 -15.70 -12.56
N ALA A 62 -21.55 -16.21 -11.69
CA ALA A 62 -20.95 -15.43 -10.61
C ALA A 62 -20.06 -14.30 -11.16
N VAL A 63 -19.20 -14.58 -12.15
CA VAL A 63 -18.38 -13.55 -12.80
C VAL A 63 -19.24 -12.46 -13.42
N LYS A 64 -20.34 -12.84 -14.11
CA LYS A 64 -21.27 -11.86 -14.68
C LYS A 64 -21.86 -10.96 -13.60
N LEU A 65 -22.31 -11.53 -12.48
CA LEU A 65 -22.88 -10.75 -11.37
C LEU A 65 -21.83 -9.82 -10.73
N TYR A 66 -20.63 -10.31 -10.46
CA TYR A 66 -19.60 -9.52 -9.79
C TYR A 66 -19.04 -8.41 -10.68
N THR A 67 -18.93 -8.66 -11.99
CA THR A 67 -18.45 -7.64 -12.94
C THR A 67 -19.55 -6.63 -13.30
N GLN A 68 -20.74 -7.08 -13.68
CA GLN A 68 -21.82 -6.20 -14.15
C GLN A 68 -22.65 -5.60 -13.02
N GLY A 69 -22.77 -6.30 -11.89
CA GLY A 69 -23.59 -5.89 -10.75
C GLY A 69 -22.80 -5.20 -9.64
N LEU A 70 -21.58 -5.63 -9.36
CA LEU A 70 -20.71 -5.05 -8.33
C LEU A 70 -19.59 -4.17 -8.89
N GLY A 71 -19.50 -4.06 -10.22
CA GLY A 71 -18.54 -3.20 -10.93
C GLY A 71 -17.11 -3.73 -10.92
N MET A 72 -16.88 -4.96 -10.48
CA MET A 72 -15.53 -5.52 -10.41
C MET A 72 -14.93 -5.74 -11.80
N ARG A 73 -13.61 -5.72 -11.90
CA ARG A 73 -12.85 -5.97 -13.12
C ARG A 73 -12.20 -7.36 -13.06
N GLU A 74 -12.45 -8.16 -14.08
CA GLU A 74 -11.73 -9.44 -14.24
C GLU A 74 -10.27 -9.17 -14.59
N LEU A 75 -9.36 -9.71 -13.76
CA LEU A 75 -7.92 -9.63 -13.98
C LEU A 75 -7.40 -10.85 -14.73
N LYS A 76 -7.80 -12.05 -14.28
CA LYS A 76 -7.25 -13.31 -14.79
C LYS A 76 -8.17 -14.48 -14.50
N ARG A 77 -8.16 -15.46 -15.40
CA ARG A 77 -8.70 -16.82 -15.17
C ARG A 77 -7.56 -17.80 -14.96
N LEU A 78 -7.69 -18.66 -13.97
CA LEU A 78 -6.67 -19.61 -13.57
C LEU A 78 -7.29 -21.01 -13.54
N GLN A 79 -6.54 -21.97 -14.07
CA GLN A 79 -6.85 -23.38 -13.93
C GLN A 79 -5.90 -23.98 -12.91
N ARG A 80 -6.47 -24.50 -11.82
CA ARG A 80 -5.79 -25.28 -10.79
C ARG A 80 -6.14 -26.75 -10.98
N ASP A 81 -5.42 -27.62 -10.28
CA ASP A 81 -5.67 -29.06 -10.33
C ASP A 81 -7.07 -29.44 -9.85
N ASN A 82 -7.62 -28.70 -8.87
CA ASN A 82 -8.90 -29.01 -8.23
C ASN A 82 -10.00 -27.98 -8.46
N ARG A 83 -9.72 -26.87 -9.17
CA ARG A 83 -10.69 -25.79 -9.40
C ARG A 83 -10.31 -24.87 -10.55
N HIS A 84 -11.30 -24.16 -11.07
CA HIS A 84 -11.09 -22.95 -11.86
C HIS A 84 -11.29 -21.72 -10.97
N GLU A 85 -10.42 -20.73 -11.09
CA GLU A 85 -10.51 -19.47 -10.36
C GLU A 85 -10.64 -18.29 -11.34
N VAL A 86 -11.45 -17.30 -10.98
CA VAL A 86 -11.43 -15.99 -11.64
C VAL A 86 -11.09 -14.93 -10.60
N ILE A 87 -10.00 -14.20 -10.83
CA ILE A 87 -9.49 -13.16 -9.95
C ILE A 87 -10.07 -11.82 -10.38
N LEU A 88 -10.71 -11.13 -9.44
CA LEU A 88 -11.41 -9.88 -9.63
C LEU A 88 -10.80 -8.77 -8.76
N GLU A 89 -10.70 -7.59 -9.33
CA GLU A 89 -10.36 -6.35 -8.62
C GLU A 89 -11.60 -5.47 -8.50
N SER A 90 -11.70 -4.70 -7.42
CA SER A 90 -12.79 -3.74 -7.28
C SER A 90 -12.67 -2.56 -8.26
N ALA A 91 -13.78 -1.86 -8.54
CA ALA A 91 -13.81 -0.79 -9.54
C ALA A 91 -12.82 0.35 -9.26
N ASP A 92 -12.61 0.64 -7.98
CA ASP A 92 -11.64 1.66 -7.53
C ASP A 92 -10.21 1.12 -7.32
N GLY A 93 -9.96 -0.18 -7.56
CA GLY A 93 -8.65 -0.79 -7.31
C GLY A 93 -8.23 -0.76 -5.85
N ARG A 94 -9.20 -0.66 -4.92
CA ARG A 94 -8.99 -0.63 -3.47
C ARG A 94 -9.39 -1.95 -2.83
N GLY A 95 -8.69 -2.30 -1.74
CA GLY A 95 -8.94 -3.50 -0.96
C GLY A 95 -8.26 -4.74 -1.53
N SER A 96 -8.61 -5.89 -0.96
CA SER A 96 -8.17 -7.21 -1.39
C SER A 96 -8.82 -7.61 -2.71
N LEU A 97 -8.19 -8.52 -3.44
CA LEU A 97 -8.78 -9.16 -4.60
C LEU A 97 -9.86 -10.17 -4.18
N VAL A 98 -10.78 -10.50 -5.08
CA VAL A 98 -11.76 -11.57 -4.89
C VAL A 98 -11.51 -12.67 -5.92
N ALA A 99 -11.33 -13.90 -5.45
CA ALA A 99 -11.24 -15.10 -6.29
C ALA A 99 -12.56 -15.87 -6.25
N LEU A 100 -13.24 -15.98 -7.39
CA LEU A 100 -14.39 -16.86 -7.52
C LEU A 100 -13.90 -18.26 -7.89
N MET A 101 -14.23 -19.27 -7.09
CA MET A 101 -13.67 -20.62 -7.19
C MET A 101 -14.75 -21.65 -7.54
N SER A 102 -14.64 -22.28 -8.70
CA SER A 102 -15.48 -23.42 -9.09
C SER A 102 -14.67 -24.71 -9.03
N PHE A 103 -15.01 -25.59 -8.09
CA PHE A 103 -14.25 -26.81 -7.83
C PHE A 103 -14.56 -27.90 -8.86
N THR A 104 -13.51 -28.59 -9.33
CA THR A 104 -13.54 -29.59 -10.40
C THR A 104 -13.10 -30.97 -9.94
N ASP A 105 -12.76 -31.14 -8.67
CA ASP A 105 -12.27 -32.39 -8.07
C ASP A 105 -13.36 -33.42 -7.73
N GLY A 106 -14.63 -33.09 -7.96
CA GLY A 106 -15.77 -33.95 -7.64
C GLY A 106 -16.10 -34.04 -6.15
N ILE A 107 -15.43 -33.26 -5.30
CA ILE A 107 -15.76 -33.15 -3.87
C ILE A 107 -16.89 -32.13 -3.73
N GLY A 108 -18.07 -32.62 -3.33
CA GLY A 108 -19.25 -31.80 -3.12
C GLY A 108 -19.06 -30.84 -1.95
N ARG A 109 -18.84 -29.55 -2.26
CA ARG A 109 -18.74 -28.46 -1.27
C ARG A 109 -20.03 -27.68 -1.20
N ASN A 110 -20.41 -27.24 0.01
CA ASN A 110 -21.60 -26.43 0.18
C ASN A 110 -21.26 -24.94 0.02
N VAL A 111 -21.50 -24.41 -1.18
CA VAL A 111 -21.27 -22.99 -1.50
C VAL A 111 -22.41 -22.07 -1.05
N GLN A 112 -23.55 -22.62 -0.59
CA GLN A 112 -24.78 -21.88 -0.31
C GLN A 112 -24.95 -21.45 1.16
N GLN A 113 -24.04 -21.87 2.03
CA GLN A 113 -24.15 -21.74 3.49
C GLN A 113 -23.03 -20.94 4.13
N ASN A 114 -22.31 -20.11 3.35
CA ASN A 114 -21.31 -19.21 3.91
C ASN A 114 -21.95 -18.29 4.98
N PRO A 115 -21.55 -18.41 6.26
CA PRO A 115 -22.10 -17.59 7.35
C PRO A 115 -21.58 -16.15 7.35
N GLY A 116 -20.61 -15.83 6.49
CA GLY A 116 -19.95 -14.54 6.35
C GLY A 116 -20.65 -13.55 5.42
N LYS A 117 -19.90 -12.50 5.02
CA LYS A 117 -20.39 -11.42 4.15
C LYS A 117 -19.29 -10.84 3.26
N LEU A 118 -19.67 -10.18 2.19
CA LEU A 118 -18.79 -9.34 1.37
C LEU A 118 -19.28 -7.90 1.46
N VAL A 119 -18.41 -6.99 1.92
CA VAL A 119 -18.78 -5.58 2.13
C VAL A 119 -18.23 -4.73 1.00
N PHE A 120 -19.13 -4.08 0.27
CA PHE A 120 -18.81 -3.14 -0.79
C PHE A 120 -19.17 -1.72 -0.37
N TYR A 121 -18.19 -0.84 -0.38
CA TYR A 121 -18.40 0.58 -0.23
C TYR A 121 -18.65 1.17 -1.62
N ALA A 122 -19.60 2.09 -1.73
CA ALA A 122 -19.97 2.71 -2.99
C ALA A 122 -20.32 4.19 -2.78
N ARG A 123 -19.89 5.02 -3.73
CA ARG A 123 -20.22 6.45 -3.75
C ARG A 123 -21.74 6.71 -3.78
N ASP A 124 -22.45 5.95 -4.61
CA ASP A 124 -23.92 5.97 -4.68
C ASP A 124 -24.45 4.56 -4.40
N PRO A 125 -24.78 4.24 -3.14
CA PRO A 125 -25.21 2.90 -2.76
C PRO A 125 -26.59 2.54 -3.34
N ASN A 126 -27.44 3.52 -3.66
CA ASN A 126 -28.76 3.24 -4.27
C ASN A 126 -28.60 2.81 -5.73
N THR A 127 -27.79 3.56 -6.50
CA THR A 127 -27.46 3.18 -7.88
C THR A 127 -26.71 1.84 -7.91
N PHE A 128 -25.79 1.62 -6.99
CA PHE A 128 -25.07 0.36 -6.84
C PHE A 128 -26.01 -0.83 -6.57
N ALA A 129 -26.93 -0.69 -5.61
CA ALA A 129 -27.93 -1.73 -5.30
C ALA A 129 -28.86 -2.04 -6.50
N ALA A 130 -29.25 -1.02 -7.27
CA ALA A 130 -30.06 -1.20 -8.46
C ALA A 130 -29.31 -1.98 -9.56
N GLN A 131 -28.03 -1.68 -9.78
CA GLN A 131 -27.17 -2.40 -10.73
C GLN A 131 -26.97 -3.85 -10.30
N PHE A 132 -26.66 -4.09 -9.03
CA PHE A 132 -26.55 -5.44 -8.46
C PHE A 132 -27.81 -6.27 -8.69
N ASN A 133 -29.00 -5.68 -8.43
CA ASN A 133 -30.27 -6.36 -8.66
C ASN A 133 -30.54 -6.65 -10.14
N ALA A 134 -30.23 -5.69 -11.03
CA ALA A 134 -30.40 -5.86 -12.46
C ALA A 134 -29.48 -6.95 -13.06
N ALA A 135 -28.31 -7.15 -12.47
CA ALA A 135 -27.35 -8.18 -12.88
C ALA A 135 -27.70 -9.60 -12.36
N GLY A 136 -28.75 -9.74 -11.55
CA GLY A 136 -29.24 -11.02 -11.03
C GLY A 136 -28.99 -11.24 -9.54
N GLY A 137 -28.42 -10.26 -8.83
CA GLY A 137 -28.39 -10.25 -7.38
C GLY A 137 -29.78 -10.00 -6.79
N ARG A 138 -29.98 -10.34 -5.51
CA ARG A 138 -31.24 -10.09 -4.79
C ARG A 138 -31.02 -9.10 -3.67
N ILE A 139 -31.64 -7.93 -3.73
CA ILE A 139 -31.66 -7.00 -2.59
C ILE A 139 -32.63 -7.54 -1.51
N THR A 140 -32.10 -7.80 -0.32
CA THR A 140 -32.87 -8.24 0.85
C THR A 140 -33.23 -7.07 1.77
N LEU A 141 -32.41 -6.02 1.76
CA LEU A 141 -32.69 -4.75 2.42
C LEU A 141 -32.14 -3.60 1.55
N PRO A 142 -32.97 -2.69 1.04
CA PRO A 142 -32.48 -1.52 0.30
C PRO A 142 -31.55 -0.65 1.16
N PRO A 143 -30.60 0.10 0.58
CA PRO A 143 -29.79 1.05 1.32
C PRO A 143 -30.63 2.06 2.09
N MET A 144 -30.41 2.14 3.41
CA MET A 144 -31.12 3.06 4.30
C MET A 144 -30.14 3.74 5.26
N PRO A 145 -30.41 5.00 5.67
CA PRO A 145 -29.53 5.72 6.57
C PRO A 145 -29.50 5.08 7.96
N GLN A 146 -28.31 4.83 8.46
CA GLN A 146 -28.08 4.26 9.78
C GLN A 146 -27.71 5.38 10.76
N ALA A 147 -28.64 5.73 11.65
CA ALA A 147 -28.44 6.82 12.61
C ALA A 147 -27.22 6.57 13.54
N ALA A 148 -26.97 5.31 13.90
CA ALA A 148 -25.82 4.90 14.70
C ALA A 148 -24.47 5.19 14.02
N PHE A 149 -24.46 5.30 12.68
CA PHE A 149 -23.28 5.55 11.87
C PHE A 149 -23.38 6.90 11.15
N GLY A 150 -23.92 7.92 11.82
CA GLY A 150 -23.96 9.29 11.28
C GLY A 150 -24.84 9.46 10.05
N GLY A 151 -25.77 8.54 9.80
CA GLY A 151 -26.65 8.56 8.63
C GLY A 151 -26.06 7.91 7.38
N VAL A 152 -24.91 7.21 7.49
CA VAL A 152 -24.36 6.40 6.40
C VAL A 152 -25.43 5.43 5.88
N LEU A 153 -25.57 5.36 4.56
CA LEU A 153 -26.50 4.44 3.92
C LEU A 153 -25.94 3.02 3.96
N VAL A 154 -26.70 2.07 4.50
CA VAL A 154 -26.34 0.64 4.54
C VAL A 154 -27.50 -0.19 4.00
N GLY A 155 -27.20 -1.13 3.11
CA GLY A 155 -28.14 -2.09 2.54
C GLY A 155 -27.55 -3.50 2.46
N PHE A 156 -28.41 -4.48 2.19
CA PHE A 156 -28.04 -5.89 2.09
C PHE A 156 -28.64 -6.55 0.86
N GLY A 157 -27.87 -7.44 0.26
CA GLY A 157 -28.29 -8.33 -0.81
C GLY A 157 -27.71 -9.73 -0.69
N ARG A 158 -28.07 -10.58 -1.64
CA ARG A 158 -27.57 -11.96 -1.78
C ARG A 158 -27.16 -12.19 -3.23
N ASP A 159 -26.01 -12.82 -3.42
CA ASP A 159 -25.61 -13.32 -4.73
C ASP A 159 -26.34 -14.64 -5.07
N GLN A 160 -25.92 -15.29 -6.15
CA GLN A 160 -26.50 -16.55 -6.65
C GLN A 160 -26.15 -17.76 -5.75
N ASP A 161 -25.06 -17.65 -5.00
CA ASP A 161 -24.61 -18.64 -4.02
C ASP A 161 -25.00 -18.27 -2.59
N ASN A 162 -25.96 -17.35 -2.44
CA ASN A 162 -26.52 -16.90 -1.17
C ASN A 162 -25.49 -16.30 -0.20
N ASN A 163 -24.32 -15.86 -0.68
CA ASN A 163 -23.39 -15.03 0.08
C ASN A 163 -24.07 -13.69 0.42
N LEU A 164 -23.88 -13.20 1.65
CA LEU A 164 -24.39 -11.89 2.05
C LEU A 164 -23.53 -10.79 1.40
N ILE A 165 -24.17 -9.87 0.70
CA ILE A 165 -23.54 -8.66 0.17
C ILE A 165 -24.00 -7.48 1.01
N GLU A 166 -23.09 -6.80 1.68
CA GLU A 166 -23.34 -5.56 2.39
C GLU A 166 -22.92 -4.37 1.51
N ILE A 167 -23.79 -3.37 1.38
CA ILE A 167 -23.59 -2.19 0.54
C ILE A 167 -23.54 -0.98 1.47
N VAL A 168 -22.42 -0.26 1.49
CA VAL A 168 -22.16 0.87 2.39
C VAL A 168 -21.89 2.14 1.59
N GLY A 169 -22.50 3.27 1.96
CA GLY A 169 -22.21 4.56 1.33
C GLY A 169 -20.86 5.13 1.75
N ASP A 170 -20.05 5.59 0.79
CA ASP A 170 -18.79 6.32 1.03
C ASP A 170 -18.62 7.45 0.01
N ASP A 171 -18.80 8.70 0.44
CA ASP A 171 -18.68 9.88 -0.40
C ASP A 171 -17.25 10.12 -0.93
N SER A 172 -16.24 9.53 -0.29
CA SER A 172 -14.85 9.61 -0.73
C SER A 172 -14.52 8.66 -1.89
N ALA A 173 -15.43 7.74 -2.19
CA ALA A 173 -15.23 6.77 -3.25
C ALA A 173 -15.40 7.38 -4.65
N ASN A 174 -14.57 6.93 -5.60
CA ASN A 174 -14.75 7.31 -7.00
C ASN A 174 -15.79 6.38 -7.66
N HIS A 175 -15.77 5.09 -7.32
CA HIS A 175 -16.71 4.04 -7.70
C HIS A 175 -17.00 3.13 -6.49
N SER A 176 -17.14 1.81 -6.70
CA SER A 176 -17.23 0.83 -5.63
C SER A 176 -15.87 0.23 -5.28
N TYR A 177 -15.69 -0.15 -4.02
CA TYR A 177 -14.57 -0.98 -3.60
C TYR A 177 -14.95 -2.04 -2.59
N PHE A 178 -14.17 -3.12 -2.57
CA PHE A 178 -14.35 -4.22 -1.65
C PHE A 178 -13.62 -3.91 -0.33
N GLY A 179 -14.38 -3.49 0.67
CA GLY A 179 -13.81 -2.93 1.91
C GLY A 179 -13.57 -3.97 2.99
N ALA A 180 -14.36 -5.05 3.03
CA ALA A 180 -14.22 -6.07 4.05
C ALA A 180 -14.77 -7.43 3.62
N PHE A 181 -14.22 -8.49 4.21
CA PHE A 181 -14.74 -9.85 4.15
C PHE A 181 -15.14 -10.32 5.52
N GLY A 182 -16.42 -10.68 5.68
CA GLY A 182 -16.92 -11.38 6.84
C GLY A 182 -16.62 -12.86 6.74
N LEU A 183 -15.90 -13.39 7.73
CA LEU A 183 -15.70 -14.80 7.97
C LEU A 183 -16.54 -15.20 9.18
N GLY A 184 -17.48 -16.13 9.00
CA GLY A 184 -18.16 -16.70 10.15
C GLY A 184 -17.27 -17.73 10.84
N VAL A 185 -17.16 -17.64 12.16
CA VAL A 185 -16.26 -18.47 12.96
C VAL A 185 -17.00 -19.17 14.10
N SER A 186 -16.57 -20.38 14.46
CA SER A 186 -17.23 -21.16 15.52
C SER A 186 -16.94 -20.63 16.92
N ASP A 187 -15.77 -20.05 17.14
CA ASP A 187 -15.34 -19.39 18.38
C ASP A 187 -14.75 -18.01 18.05
N LEU A 188 -15.50 -16.96 18.41
CA LEU A 188 -15.17 -15.59 18.01
C LEU A 188 -13.91 -15.06 18.71
N GLU A 189 -13.72 -15.39 19.99
CA GLU A 189 -12.56 -14.91 20.75
C GLU A 189 -11.30 -15.67 20.34
N ALA A 190 -11.38 -16.99 20.20
CA ALA A 190 -10.23 -17.79 19.77
C ALA A 190 -9.80 -17.43 18.34
N ALA A 191 -10.75 -17.16 17.44
CA ALA A 191 -10.44 -16.68 16.10
C ALA A 191 -9.77 -15.30 16.14
N ARG A 192 -10.30 -14.35 16.95
CA ARG A 192 -9.66 -13.04 17.12
C ARG A 192 -8.20 -13.21 17.54
N ASP A 193 -7.95 -13.97 18.60
CA ASP A 193 -6.60 -14.15 19.15
C ASP A 193 -5.67 -14.79 18.11
N PHE A 194 -6.13 -15.80 17.37
CA PHE A 194 -5.37 -16.37 16.27
C PHE A 194 -5.00 -15.33 15.20
N TYR A 195 -5.98 -14.59 14.67
CA TYR A 195 -5.73 -13.64 13.59
C TYR A 195 -4.92 -12.42 14.04
N THR A 196 -4.99 -12.02 15.31
CA THR A 196 -4.20 -10.91 15.85
C THR A 196 -2.80 -11.33 16.30
N GLU A 197 -2.69 -12.43 17.05
CA GLU A 197 -1.42 -12.84 17.68
C GLU A 197 -0.52 -13.65 16.73
N VAL A 198 -1.11 -14.44 15.82
CA VAL A 198 -0.35 -15.28 14.88
C VAL A 198 -0.17 -14.58 13.53
N LEU A 199 -1.25 -14.01 12.97
CA LEU A 199 -1.18 -13.33 11.67
C LEU A 199 -0.86 -11.83 11.76
N GLY A 200 -0.87 -11.24 12.96
CA GLY A 200 -0.49 -9.85 13.17
C GLY A 200 -1.52 -8.83 12.66
N LEU A 201 -2.80 -9.22 12.55
CA LEU A 201 -3.87 -8.25 12.26
C LEU A 201 -4.16 -7.39 13.49
N GLU A 202 -4.65 -6.18 13.26
CA GLU A 202 -4.97 -5.21 14.31
C GLU A 202 -6.49 -5.14 14.50
N GLN A 203 -6.95 -5.31 15.74
CA GLN A 203 -8.36 -5.12 16.06
C GLN A 203 -8.72 -3.64 16.00
N SER A 204 -9.57 -3.28 15.04
CA SER A 204 -10.05 -1.90 14.89
C SER A 204 -11.34 -1.65 15.67
N LEU A 205 -12.25 -2.63 15.72
CA LEU A 205 -13.56 -2.48 16.35
C LEU A 205 -14.13 -3.84 16.79
N PHE A 206 -14.94 -3.81 17.85
CA PHE A 206 -15.85 -4.88 18.23
C PHE A 206 -17.28 -4.33 18.21
N LEU A 207 -18.21 -5.09 17.63
CA LEU A 207 -19.63 -4.73 17.55
C LEU A 207 -20.49 -5.90 18.03
N GLU A 208 -21.42 -5.61 18.93
CA GLU A 208 -22.52 -6.50 19.28
C GLU A 208 -23.75 -6.02 18.51
N ILE A 209 -24.35 -6.91 17.71
CA ILE A 209 -25.63 -6.65 17.03
C ILE A 209 -26.69 -7.49 17.73
N PRO A 210 -27.46 -6.89 18.67
CA PRO A 210 -28.36 -7.65 19.54
C PRO A 210 -29.33 -8.54 18.76
N GLY A 211 -29.33 -9.82 19.10
CA GLY A 211 -30.20 -10.83 18.49
C GLY A 211 -29.84 -11.19 17.05
N GLN A 212 -28.62 -10.89 16.59
CA GLN A 212 -28.14 -11.27 15.26
C GLN A 212 -26.78 -11.95 15.31
N TYR A 213 -25.72 -11.20 15.60
CA TYR A 213 -24.34 -11.66 15.62
C TYR A 213 -23.45 -10.66 16.36
N ASP A 214 -22.30 -11.14 16.80
CA ASP A 214 -21.20 -10.30 17.28
C ASP A 214 -20.07 -10.35 16.24
N GLU A 215 -19.31 -9.26 16.10
CA GLU A 215 -18.21 -9.21 15.15
C GLU A 215 -16.99 -8.41 15.63
N TYR A 216 -15.80 -8.90 15.26
CA TYR A 216 -14.55 -8.17 15.32
C TYR A 216 -14.16 -7.71 13.93
N ILE A 217 -13.78 -6.44 13.78
CA ILE A 217 -13.22 -5.90 12.54
C ILE A 217 -11.70 -5.81 12.71
N LEU A 218 -10.97 -6.62 11.95
CA LEU A 218 -9.52 -6.68 11.95
C LEU A 218 -8.95 -6.04 10.68
N GLN A 219 -7.88 -5.27 10.82
CA GLN A 219 -7.19 -4.61 9.72
C GLN A 219 -5.77 -5.14 9.59
N SER A 220 -5.26 -5.17 8.36
CA SER A 220 -3.84 -5.46 8.14
C SER A 220 -2.99 -4.25 8.54
N PRO A 221 -1.83 -4.44 9.20
CA PRO A 221 -0.91 -3.33 9.50
C PRO A 221 -0.30 -2.74 8.21
N VAL A 222 -0.26 -3.51 7.13
CA VAL A 222 0.13 -3.03 5.80
C VAL A 222 -1.08 -2.43 5.07
N PRO A 223 -1.03 -1.14 4.66
CA PRO A 223 -2.15 -0.46 4.01
C PRO A 223 -2.59 -1.10 2.69
N GLY A 224 -3.89 -0.93 2.37
CA GLY A 224 -4.47 -1.26 1.07
C GLY A 224 -5.14 -2.64 0.98
N GLY A 225 -5.20 -3.42 2.07
CA GLY A 225 -6.03 -4.64 2.15
C GLY A 225 -7.47 -4.32 2.57
N SER A 226 -8.39 -5.25 2.31
CA SER A 226 -9.72 -5.23 2.93
C SER A 226 -9.63 -5.65 4.40
N ALA A 227 -10.57 -5.20 5.23
CA ALA A 227 -10.69 -5.69 6.60
C ALA A 227 -11.16 -7.15 6.61
N LEU A 228 -10.70 -7.92 7.60
CA LEU A 228 -11.26 -9.22 7.95
C LEU A 228 -12.24 -9.03 9.10
N VAL A 229 -13.51 -9.37 8.87
CA VAL A 229 -14.56 -9.27 9.88
C VAL A 229 -14.85 -10.67 10.39
N LEU A 230 -14.43 -10.98 11.61
CA LEU A 230 -14.77 -12.25 12.25
C LEU A 230 -16.18 -12.12 12.82
N MET A 231 -17.07 -13.06 12.50
CA MET A 231 -18.48 -12.98 12.86
C MET A 231 -18.97 -14.25 13.53
N HIS A 232 -19.77 -14.12 14.58
CA HIS A 232 -20.45 -15.25 15.21
C HIS A 232 -21.93 -14.94 15.42
N TRP A 233 -22.81 -15.78 14.88
CA TRP A 233 -24.25 -15.57 14.96
C TRP A 233 -24.79 -15.95 16.35
N THR A 234 -25.44 -15.00 17.03
CA THR A 234 -25.95 -15.12 18.40
C THR A 234 -27.47 -15.29 18.47
N ASN A 235 -28.12 -15.53 17.33
CA ASN A 235 -29.57 -15.57 17.18
C ASN A 235 -30.16 -17.00 17.17
N ASP A 236 -29.45 -17.96 17.76
CA ASP A 236 -29.79 -19.40 17.80
C ASP A 236 -29.95 -20.06 16.41
N SER A 237 -29.56 -19.39 15.32
CA SER A 237 -29.59 -20.00 13.99
C SER A 237 -28.48 -21.04 13.85
N VAL A 238 -28.82 -22.19 13.25
CA VAL A 238 -27.83 -23.22 12.90
C VAL A 238 -27.00 -22.71 11.73
N ARG A 239 -25.68 -22.59 11.92
CA ARG A 239 -24.71 -22.15 10.92
C ARG A 239 -23.66 -23.22 10.67
N ASN A 240 -23.19 -23.29 9.42
CA ASN A 240 -22.02 -24.09 9.09
C ASN A 240 -20.78 -23.20 9.19
N TYR A 241 -19.99 -23.37 10.24
CA TYR A 241 -18.72 -22.66 10.39
C TYR A 241 -17.54 -23.45 9.83
N SER A 242 -17.68 -24.77 9.68
CA SER A 242 -16.58 -25.66 9.33
C SER A 242 -16.49 -25.93 7.83
N ASP A 243 -15.26 -26.01 7.32
CA ASP A 243 -14.90 -26.45 5.96
C ASP A 243 -15.70 -25.72 4.85
N ASN A 244 -16.00 -24.44 5.09
CA ASN A 244 -16.59 -23.60 4.06
C ASN A 244 -15.59 -23.44 2.91
N PRO A 245 -16.05 -23.35 1.64
CA PRO A 245 -15.18 -23.20 0.49
C PRO A 245 -14.59 -21.78 0.41
N ILE A 246 -13.85 -21.39 1.43
CA ILE A 246 -13.26 -20.07 1.64
C ILE A 246 -11.74 -20.22 1.62
N LYS A 247 -11.09 -19.25 0.99
CA LYS A 247 -9.63 -19.10 0.99
C LYS A 247 -9.29 -17.69 1.47
N LEU A 248 -8.39 -17.55 2.43
CA LEU A 248 -7.79 -16.27 2.80
C LEU A 248 -6.35 -16.27 2.32
N GLU A 249 -6.01 -15.34 1.42
CA GLU A 249 -4.65 -15.17 0.93
C GLU A 249 -3.95 -14.10 1.77
N PHE A 250 -2.90 -14.52 2.50
CA PHE A 250 -2.04 -13.63 3.27
C PHE A 250 -0.71 -13.45 2.55
N ALA A 251 -0.45 -12.22 2.13
CA ALA A 251 0.85 -11.81 1.63
C ALA A 251 1.71 -11.35 2.82
N SER A 252 2.85 -12.02 3.00
CA SER A 252 3.73 -11.91 4.16
C SER A 252 5.09 -11.34 3.79
N SER A 253 5.71 -10.59 4.71
CA SER A 253 7.10 -10.16 4.54
C SER A 253 8.07 -11.34 4.44
N ASP A 254 7.76 -12.44 5.13
CA ASP A 254 8.48 -13.70 5.11
C ASP A 254 7.47 -14.85 5.29
N PRO A 255 6.99 -15.45 4.18
CA PRO A 255 5.99 -16.51 4.27
C PRO A 255 6.53 -17.75 4.99
N GLN A 256 7.83 -18.04 4.96
CA GLN A 256 8.42 -19.20 5.64
C GLN A 256 8.40 -19.01 7.16
N ALA A 257 8.78 -17.83 7.64
CA ALA A 257 8.65 -17.49 9.06
C ALA A 257 7.19 -17.50 9.52
N LEU A 258 6.26 -17.03 8.68
CA LEU A 258 4.81 -17.10 8.96
C LEU A 258 4.33 -18.55 9.09
N ALA A 259 4.74 -19.45 8.19
CA ALA A 259 4.44 -20.87 8.30
C ALA A 259 4.98 -21.48 9.60
N GLY A 260 6.19 -21.08 10.04
CA GLY A 260 6.73 -21.49 11.34
C GLY A 260 5.98 -20.91 12.54
N ALA A 261 5.37 -19.72 12.43
CA ALA A 261 4.50 -19.16 13.46
C ALA A 261 3.16 -19.93 13.55
N LEU A 262 2.57 -20.24 12.40
CA LEU A 262 1.37 -21.07 12.29
C LEU A 262 1.58 -22.46 12.91
N GLU A 263 2.68 -23.14 12.57
CA GLU A 263 3.01 -24.44 13.15
C GLU A 263 3.16 -24.38 14.68
N ARG A 264 3.82 -23.34 15.21
CA ARG A 264 3.96 -23.12 16.66
C ARG A 264 2.64 -22.82 17.36
N SER A 265 1.67 -22.24 16.65
CA SER A 265 0.30 -22.03 17.15
C SER A 265 -0.57 -23.30 17.08
N GLY A 266 -0.03 -24.42 16.58
CA GLY A 266 -0.71 -25.70 16.48
C GLY A 266 -1.46 -25.91 15.17
N MET A 267 -1.29 -25.03 14.18
CA MET A 267 -1.88 -25.20 12.85
C MET A 267 -1.06 -26.19 12.02
N ALA A 268 -1.74 -26.98 11.18
CA ALA A 268 -1.08 -27.88 10.25
C ALA A 268 -0.61 -27.13 9.00
N ILE A 269 0.66 -27.28 8.66
CA ILE A 269 1.21 -26.76 7.40
C ILE A 269 1.00 -27.82 6.31
N GLU A 270 -0.02 -27.61 5.49
CA GLU A 270 -0.36 -28.47 4.35
C GLU A 270 0.70 -28.41 3.25
N ARG A 271 1.29 -27.21 3.07
CA ARG A 271 2.43 -26.99 2.17
C ARG A 271 3.33 -25.90 2.72
N THR A 272 4.59 -26.24 2.96
CA THR A 272 5.61 -25.24 3.31
C THR A 272 5.83 -24.26 2.15
N PRO A 273 5.95 -22.94 2.40
CA PRO A 273 6.23 -21.96 1.36
C PRO A 273 7.49 -22.26 0.56
N ALA A 274 7.30 -22.45 -0.74
CA ALA A 274 8.36 -22.74 -1.71
C ALA A 274 7.96 -22.21 -3.10
N PRO A 275 8.92 -22.01 -4.03
CA PRO A 275 8.61 -21.60 -5.39
C PRO A 275 7.58 -22.54 -6.02
N SER A 276 6.50 -21.98 -6.55
CA SER A 276 5.41 -22.75 -7.11
C SER A 276 5.59 -23.01 -8.60
N ALA A 277 5.11 -24.16 -9.06
CA ALA A 277 4.97 -24.46 -10.49
C ALA A 277 3.52 -24.28 -10.96
N GLU A 278 2.62 -23.84 -10.07
CA GLU A 278 1.22 -23.71 -10.40
C GLU A 278 0.98 -22.58 -11.43
N PRO A 279 0.05 -22.80 -12.39
CA PRO A 279 -0.29 -21.79 -13.37
C PRO A 279 -0.64 -20.43 -12.76
N GLY A 280 0.04 -19.38 -13.19
CA GLY A 280 -0.12 -18.02 -12.69
C GLY A 280 0.48 -17.72 -11.32
N LEU A 281 1.20 -18.66 -10.71
CA LEU A 281 1.98 -18.50 -9.48
C LEU A 281 3.43 -18.97 -9.68
N GLU A 282 3.88 -19.08 -10.93
CA GLU A 282 5.17 -19.65 -11.27
C GLU A 282 6.32 -18.89 -10.57
N ASN A 283 7.21 -19.65 -9.93
CA ASN A 283 8.34 -19.18 -9.13
C ASN A 283 7.99 -18.35 -7.89
N GLN A 284 6.71 -18.08 -7.64
CA GLN A 284 6.30 -17.37 -6.44
C GLN A 284 6.35 -18.30 -5.23
N LEU A 285 6.76 -17.78 -4.08
CA LEU A 285 6.70 -18.53 -2.82
C LEU A 285 5.23 -18.68 -2.41
N VAL A 286 4.76 -19.93 -2.39
CA VAL A 286 3.39 -20.28 -2.03
C VAL A 286 3.39 -21.41 -1.00
N GLY A 287 2.68 -21.20 0.10
CA GLY A 287 2.40 -22.22 1.12
C GLY A 287 0.91 -22.28 1.46
N TYR A 288 0.52 -23.35 2.16
CA TYR A 288 -0.85 -23.62 2.57
C TYR A 288 -0.92 -24.09 4.02
N SER A 289 -1.94 -23.62 4.73
CA SER A 289 -2.37 -24.03 6.06
C SER A 289 -3.89 -23.91 6.12
N SER A 290 -4.51 -24.34 7.21
CA SER A 290 -5.90 -24.02 7.51
C SER A 290 -6.03 -23.33 8.86
N ASP A 291 -7.10 -22.57 9.08
CA ASP A 291 -7.48 -22.08 10.42
C ASP A 291 -8.27 -23.15 11.21
N ALA A 292 -8.68 -22.81 12.43
CA ALA A 292 -9.38 -23.74 13.32
C ALA A 292 -10.77 -24.17 12.80
N ASP A 293 -11.38 -23.39 11.90
CA ASP A 293 -12.66 -23.67 11.27
C ASP A 293 -12.48 -24.37 9.90
N GLY A 294 -11.24 -24.69 9.50
CA GLY A 294 -10.93 -25.39 8.26
C GLY A 294 -10.93 -24.49 7.01
N ASN A 295 -10.88 -23.16 7.18
CA ASN A 295 -10.72 -22.25 6.05
C ASN A 295 -9.28 -22.29 5.56
N LEU A 296 -9.09 -22.33 4.24
CA LEU A 296 -7.76 -22.38 3.63
C LEU A 296 -7.03 -21.05 3.83
N LEU A 297 -5.82 -21.11 4.36
CA LEU A 297 -4.86 -20.01 4.40
C LEU A 297 -3.81 -20.22 3.31
N GLU A 298 -3.78 -19.33 2.31
CA GLU A 298 -2.74 -19.29 1.27
C GLU A 298 -1.69 -18.26 1.68
N LEU A 299 -0.44 -18.69 1.85
CA LEU A 299 0.68 -17.86 2.29
C LEU A 299 1.54 -17.48 1.10
N ARG A 300 1.76 -16.19 0.87
CA ARG A 300 2.54 -15.68 -0.28
C ARG A 300 3.58 -14.67 0.12
N GLN A 301 4.61 -14.50 -0.71
CA GLN A 301 5.54 -13.38 -0.57
C GLN A 301 4.83 -12.06 -0.87
N GLY A 302 4.80 -11.17 0.11
CA GLY A 302 4.38 -9.79 -0.04
C GLY A 302 5.55 -8.89 -0.43
N ILE A 303 5.30 -7.97 -1.36
CA ILE A 303 6.29 -7.02 -1.89
C ILE A 303 5.82 -5.56 -1.80
N ARG A 304 4.75 -5.28 -1.05
CA ARG A 304 4.20 -3.93 -0.96
C ARG A 304 5.28 -2.97 -0.46
N GLY A 305 5.37 -1.84 -1.14
CA GLY A 305 6.28 -0.77 -0.78
C GLY A 305 5.79 0.58 -1.28
N TYR A 306 6.59 1.60 -0.99
CA TYR A 306 6.36 2.96 -1.41
C TYR A 306 7.66 3.74 -1.49
N LEU A 307 7.64 4.84 -2.23
CA LEU A 307 8.74 5.79 -2.24
C LEU A 307 8.74 6.56 -0.92
N GLY A 308 9.64 6.21 0.00
CA GLY A 308 9.78 6.89 1.30
C GLY A 308 10.58 8.19 1.19
N GLY A 309 11.52 8.23 0.26
CA GLY A 309 12.35 9.40 -0.01
C GLY A 309 12.88 9.41 -1.44
N ALA A 310 13.23 10.58 -1.94
CA ALA A 310 13.94 10.72 -3.21
C ALA A 310 15.13 11.65 -3.03
N GLY A 311 16.27 11.29 -3.61
CA GLY A 311 17.48 12.07 -3.51
C GLY A 311 17.87 12.74 -4.82
N ILE A 312 18.42 13.95 -4.71
CA ILE A 312 19.03 14.70 -5.81
C ILE A 312 20.42 15.18 -5.40
N GLY A 313 21.35 15.14 -6.34
CA GLY A 313 22.67 15.74 -6.18
C GLY A 313 22.62 17.26 -6.30
N THR A 314 23.47 17.95 -5.55
CA THR A 314 23.57 19.41 -5.51
C THR A 314 25.03 19.88 -5.59
N ASP A 315 25.27 21.02 -6.25
CA ASP A 315 26.58 21.67 -6.25
C ASP A 315 26.86 22.39 -4.91
N ASP A 316 25.82 22.91 -4.25
CA ASP A 316 25.89 23.71 -3.01
C ASP A 316 24.72 23.36 -2.08
N LEU A 317 25.04 22.57 -1.04
CA LEU A 317 24.06 22.04 -0.09
C LEU A 317 23.33 23.13 0.70
N ASP A 318 23.99 24.23 1.03
CA ASP A 318 23.37 25.34 1.78
C ASP A 318 22.43 26.14 0.87
N ALA A 319 22.78 26.32 -0.40
CA ALA A 319 21.90 26.96 -1.37
C ALA A 319 20.66 26.11 -1.66
N ALA A 320 20.82 24.80 -1.86
CA ALA A 320 19.70 23.88 -2.03
C ALA A 320 18.82 23.84 -0.77
N LEU A 321 19.41 23.74 0.43
CA LEU A 321 18.67 23.75 1.69
C LEU A 321 17.79 25.00 1.84
N ARG A 322 18.36 26.19 1.61
CA ARG A 322 17.58 27.44 1.64
C ARG A 322 16.45 27.42 0.62
N PHE A 323 16.71 26.96 -0.59
CA PHE A 323 15.69 26.90 -1.64
C PHE A 323 14.48 26.06 -1.23
N TYR A 324 14.70 24.82 -0.77
CA TYR A 324 13.60 23.92 -0.41
C TYR A 324 12.90 24.31 0.91
N THR A 325 13.61 24.95 1.85
CA THR A 325 13.01 25.39 3.11
C THR A 325 12.27 26.71 2.98
N GLU A 326 12.87 27.73 2.37
CA GLU A 326 12.27 29.06 2.23
C GLU A 326 11.29 29.16 1.07
N GLY A 327 11.56 28.49 -0.06
CA GLY A 327 10.72 28.56 -1.27
C GLY A 327 9.57 27.55 -1.28
N LEU A 328 9.73 26.40 -0.64
CA LEU A 328 8.74 25.33 -0.62
C LEU A 328 8.26 24.99 0.80
N GLY A 329 8.82 25.60 1.85
CA GLY A 329 8.36 25.38 3.21
C GLY A 329 8.72 24.00 3.79
N MET A 330 9.64 23.26 3.17
CA MET A 330 10.14 22.01 3.76
C MET A 330 10.95 22.31 5.03
N HIS A 331 11.18 21.30 5.86
CA HIS A 331 12.02 21.43 7.04
C HIS A 331 13.05 20.30 7.12
N GLU A 332 14.21 20.63 7.70
CA GLU A 332 15.28 19.67 7.93
C GLU A 332 14.91 18.69 9.05
N VAL A 333 15.01 17.39 8.76
CA VAL A 333 14.74 16.32 9.71
C VAL A 333 16.03 15.75 10.27
N THR A 334 17.02 15.51 9.40
CA THR A 334 18.31 14.97 9.81
C THR A 334 19.40 15.25 8.77
N ARG A 335 20.65 15.10 9.20
CA ARG A 335 21.83 15.10 8.33
C ARG A 335 22.55 13.77 8.45
N ARG A 336 23.12 13.29 7.34
CA ARG A 336 23.93 12.07 7.31
C ARG A 336 25.25 12.38 6.64
N SER A 337 26.34 11.89 7.20
CA SER A 337 27.64 11.89 6.55
C SER A 337 27.98 10.47 6.16
N ARG A 338 28.16 10.25 4.86
CA ARG A 338 28.54 8.97 4.28
C ARG A 338 29.98 9.08 3.74
N THR A 339 30.55 7.96 3.32
CA THR A 339 31.92 7.93 2.80
C THR A 339 32.11 8.73 1.51
N ASP A 340 31.06 8.88 0.71
CA ASP A 340 31.09 9.50 -0.62
C ASP A 340 30.31 10.81 -0.72
N ARG A 341 29.53 11.18 0.30
CA ARG A 341 28.66 12.36 0.28
C ARG A 341 28.17 12.78 1.67
N ASP A 342 27.79 14.04 1.79
CA ASP A 342 26.96 14.55 2.87
C ASP A 342 25.51 14.68 2.38
N GLU A 343 24.56 14.34 3.25
CA GLU A 343 23.12 14.36 2.96
C GLU A 343 22.39 15.27 3.96
N VAL A 344 21.42 16.04 3.45
CA VAL A 344 20.38 16.69 4.27
C VAL A 344 19.03 16.11 3.88
N VAL A 345 18.30 15.60 4.86
CA VAL A 345 16.97 15.00 4.66
C VAL A 345 15.92 16.02 5.07
N LEU A 346 15.02 16.31 4.13
CA LEU A 346 13.93 17.26 4.27
C LEU A 346 12.58 16.56 4.24
N GLU A 347 11.62 17.13 4.94
CA GLU A 347 10.23 16.70 4.93
C GLU A 347 9.29 17.89 4.68
N SER A 348 8.15 17.63 4.02
CA SER A 348 7.07 18.60 3.85
C SER A 348 6.61 19.12 5.22
N ALA A 349 6.14 20.36 5.32
CA ALA A 349 5.74 20.95 6.62
C ALA A 349 4.63 20.17 7.37
N ASP A 350 3.78 19.45 6.64
CA ASP A 350 2.71 18.61 7.20
C ASP A 350 3.04 17.11 7.18
N ALA A 351 4.31 16.75 6.97
CA ALA A 351 4.81 15.38 6.86
C ALA A 351 4.19 14.54 5.73
N ARG A 352 3.49 15.17 4.77
CA ARG A 352 2.86 14.46 3.64
C ARG A 352 3.87 14.19 2.53
N GLY A 353 3.70 13.03 1.90
CA GLY A 353 4.51 12.61 0.75
C GLY A 353 5.79 11.91 1.16
N SER A 354 6.80 11.95 0.29
CA SER A 354 8.13 11.43 0.58
C SER A 354 9.04 12.49 1.19
N GLN A 355 10.15 12.04 1.78
CA GLN A 355 11.27 12.90 2.11
C GLN A 355 12.05 13.30 0.85
N LEU A 356 12.70 14.47 0.88
CA LEU A 356 13.67 14.90 -0.13
C LEU A 356 15.07 14.82 0.47
N VAL A 357 15.99 14.14 -0.21
CA VAL A 357 17.39 14.00 0.23
C VAL A 357 18.28 14.84 -0.67
N LEU A 358 18.87 15.90 -0.13
CA LEU A 358 19.87 16.71 -0.82
C LEU A 358 21.24 16.07 -0.62
N MET A 359 21.95 15.76 -1.70
CA MET A 359 23.21 15.04 -1.66
C MET A 359 24.35 15.90 -2.22
N GLN A 360 25.31 16.25 -1.37
CA GLN A 360 26.57 16.86 -1.82
C GLN A 360 27.67 15.80 -1.83
N PHE A 361 28.09 15.39 -3.02
CA PHE A 361 29.13 14.37 -3.19
C PHE A 361 30.51 14.92 -2.80
N THR A 362 31.26 14.14 -2.02
CA THR A 362 32.57 14.49 -1.44
C THR A 362 33.71 13.59 -1.94
N ASP A 363 33.40 12.59 -2.77
CA ASP A 363 34.36 11.61 -3.30
C ASP A 363 35.22 12.13 -4.47
N GLY A 364 34.91 13.31 -5.01
CA GLY A 364 35.62 13.91 -6.13
C GLY A 364 35.30 13.30 -7.50
N GLU A 365 34.34 12.37 -7.58
CA GLU A 365 33.93 11.77 -8.85
C GLU A 365 33.06 12.76 -9.66
N PRO A 366 33.37 12.97 -10.96
CA PRO A 366 32.67 13.95 -11.77
C PRO A 366 31.24 13.50 -12.03
N ARG A 367 30.28 14.36 -11.66
CA ARG A 367 28.85 14.15 -11.87
C ARG A 367 28.21 15.44 -12.38
N ASN A 368 27.11 15.32 -13.12
CA ASN A 368 26.40 16.49 -13.65
C ASN A 368 25.09 16.72 -12.89
N MET A 369 25.11 17.58 -11.87
CA MET A 369 23.93 17.92 -11.07
C MET A 369 22.85 18.63 -11.88
N ARG A 370 23.23 19.30 -12.99
CA ARG A 370 22.37 20.23 -13.72
C ARG A 370 21.61 19.64 -14.89
N ARG A 371 21.74 18.35 -15.12
CA ARG A 371 21.17 17.65 -16.27
C ARG A 371 20.27 16.48 -15.88
N ASN A 372 19.73 16.49 -14.67
CA ASN A 372 18.70 15.54 -14.26
C ASN A 372 17.50 15.63 -15.24
N PRO A 373 17.17 14.54 -15.98
CA PRO A 373 16.04 14.51 -16.90
C PRO A 373 14.68 14.36 -16.20
N GLY A 374 14.66 14.19 -14.88
CA GLY A 374 13.47 14.06 -14.05
C GLY A 374 12.84 15.38 -13.59
N LYS A 375 11.93 15.29 -12.61
CA LYS A 375 11.21 16.43 -12.02
C LYS A 375 10.88 16.21 -10.55
N LEU A 376 10.66 17.28 -9.79
CA LEU A 376 10.10 17.24 -8.45
C LEU A 376 8.74 17.93 -8.49
N VAL A 377 7.69 17.24 -8.02
CA VAL A 377 6.32 17.75 -8.06
C VAL A 377 5.86 18.11 -6.65
N PHE A 378 5.46 19.36 -6.48
CA PHE A 378 4.91 19.88 -5.23
C PHE A 378 3.45 20.28 -5.41
N TYR A 379 2.59 19.75 -4.55
CA TYR A 379 1.21 20.19 -4.46
C TYR A 379 1.10 21.36 -3.50
N VAL A 380 0.42 22.42 -3.92
CA VAL A 380 0.40 23.72 -3.23
C VAL A 380 -1.00 24.29 -3.20
N SER A 381 -1.32 25.05 -2.14
CA SER A 381 -2.62 25.72 -2.01
C SER A 381 -2.72 26.98 -2.88
N ASP A 382 -1.60 27.70 -3.03
CA ASP A 382 -1.48 28.92 -3.83
C ASP A 382 -0.26 28.83 -4.77
N PRO A 383 -0.45 28.30 -5.99
CA PRO A 383 0.62 28.18 -6.97
C PRO A 383 1.31 29.50 -7.32
N GLU A 384 0.56 30.62 -7.37
CA GLU A 384 1.10 31.93 -7.76
C GLU A 384 2.04 32.47 -6.68
N GLN A 385 1.61 32.42 -5.42
CA GLN A 385 2.47 32.82 -4.31
C GLN A 385 3.69 31.91 -4.19
N THR A 386 3.53 30.58 -4.29
CA THR A 386 4.68 29.66 -4.25
C THR A 386 5.67 29.93 -5.38
N ALA A 387 5.21 30.27 -6.59
CA ALA A 387 6.10 30.64 -7.68
C ALA A 387 6.94 31.90 -7.38
N LEU A 388 6.41 32.87 -6.63
CA LEU A 388 7.17 34.03 -6.16
C LEU A 388 8.18 33.64 -5.08
N ASP A 389 7.79 32.77 -4.15
CA ASP A 389 8.65 32.28 -3.08
C ASP A 389 9.84 31.48 -3.64
N LEU A 390 9.62 30.66 -4.68
CA LEU A 390 10.70 30.00 -5.42
C LEU A 390 11.75 30.97 -5.98
N ILE A 391 11.31 32.09 -6.55
CA ILE A 391 12.22 33.12 -7.09
C ILE A 391 12.98 33.80 -5.96
N ALA A 392 12.30 34.15 -4.86
CA ALA A 392 12.92 34.76 -3.70
C ALA A 392 14.00 33.86 -3.08
N ALA A 393 13.79 32.55 -3.10
CA ALA A 393 14.73 31.55 -2.60
C ALA A 393 15.85 31.18 -3.59
N GLY A 394 15.97 31.88 -4.73
CA GLY A 394 17.07 31.73 -5.69
C GLY A 394 16.79 30.81 -6.88
N GLY A 395 15.55 30.33 -7.05
CA GLY A 395 15.12 29.57 -8.21
C GLY A 395 14.69 30.44 -9.40
N LEU A 396 14.15 29.78 -10.41
CA LEU A 396 13.62 30.40 -11.63
C LEU A 396 12.24 29.84 -11.95
N VAL A 397 11.28 30.70 -12.32
CA VAL A 397 10.01 30.26 -12.93
C VAL A 397 10.17 30.21 -14.45
N THR A 398 9.95 29.03 -15.03
CA THR A 398 10.06 28.79 -16.47
C THR A 398 8.71 28.79 -17.18
N LEU A 399 7.64 28.42 -16.46
CA LEU A 399 6.26 28.59 -16.87
C LEU A 399 5.45 29.07 -15.68
N PRO A 400 4.86 30.29 -15.73
CA PRO A 400 3.98 30.76 -14.66
C PRO A 400 2.79 29.82 -14.43
N PRO A 401 2.33 29.67 -13.17
CA PRO A 401 1.13 28.91 -12.87
C PRO A 401 -0.06 29.35 -13.72
N SER A 402 -0.72 28.38 -14.35
CA SER A 402 -1.91 28.63 -15.17
C SER A 402 -2.84 27.42 -15.14
N PHE A 403 -4.15 27.69 -15.22
CA PHE A 403 -5.15 26.63 -15.26
C PHE A 403 -5.00 25.79 -16.53
N GLN A 404 -4.94 24.47 -16.35
CA GLN A 404 -4.85 23.47 -17.40
C GLN A 404 -6.23 22.81 -17.58
N PRO A 405 -7.03 23.18 -18.61
CA PRO A 405 -8.39 22.67 -18.76
C PRO A 405 -8.46 21.15 -18.89
N GLY A 406 -7.47 20.53 -19.54
CA GLY A 406 -7.41 19.06 -19.72
C GLY A 406 -7.15 18.28 -18.44
N LEU A 407 -6.57 18.91 -17.42
CA LEU A 407 -6.29 18.32 -16.11
C LEU A 407 -7.16 18.89 -14.99
N ASN A 408 -7.96 19.93 -15.29
CA ASN A 408 -8.79 20.68 -14.36
C ASN A 408 -8.02 21.14 -13.10
N VAL A 409 -6.77 21.58 -13.29
CA VAL A 409 -5.86 21.97 -12.21
C VAL A 409 -4.96 23.12 -12.64
N VAL A 410 -4.47 23.92 -11.70
CA VAL A 410 -3.45 24.96 -11.99
C VAL A 410 -2.06 24.30 -11.95
N VAL A 411 -1.28 24.49 -13.01
CA VAL A 411 0.09 23.96 -13.11
C VAL A 411 1.07 25.06 -13.45
N GLY A 412 2.23 25.08 -12.79
CA GLY A 412 3.38 25.93 -13.11
C GLY A 412 4.68 25.14 -13.09
N PHE A 413 5.72 25.67 -13.74
CA PHE A 413 7.05 25.04 -13.77
C PHE A 413 8.15 26.02 -13.37
N GLY A 414 9.10 25.54 -12.59
CA GLY A 414 10.30 26.26 -12.18
C GLY A 414 11.56 25.41 -12.23
N ARG A 415 12.65 25.99 -11.74
CA ARG A 415 13.96 25.37 -11.59
C ARG A 415 14.53 25.73 -10.23
N ASP A 416 15.13 24.75 -9.57
CA ASP A 416 15.97 24.99 -8.39
C ASP A 416 17.36 25.53 -8.81
N PRO A 417 18.24 25.90 -7.85
CA PRO A 417 19.58 26.42 -8.15
C PRO A 417 20.46 25.45 -8.98
N ASP A 418 20.23 24.14 -8.85
CA ASP A 418 20.90 23.08 -9.59
C ASP A 418 20.17 22.70 -10.88
N ASN A 419 19.21 23.51 -11.34
CA ASN A 419 18.46 23.31 -12.59
C ASN A 419 17.58 22.04 -12.64
N ASN A 420 17.24 21.43 -11.51
CA ASN A 420 16.20 20.40 -11.43
C ASN A 420 14.84 21.02 -11.78
N LEU A 421 14.00 20.29 -12.52
CA LEU A 421 12.64 20.75 -12.87
C LEU A 421 11.74 20.67 -11.65
N ILE A 422 11.10 21.79 -11.29
CA ILE A 422 10.06 21.84 -10.25
C ILE A 422 8.71 22.02 -10.92
N GLU A 423 7.74 21.16 -10.62
CA GLU A 423 6.35 21.27 -11.04
C GLU A 423 5.49 21.66 -9.83
N LEU A 424 4.72 22.74 -9.96
CA LEU A 424 3.76 23.20 -8.96
C LEU A 424 2.36 22.82 -9.40
N VAL A 425 1.63 22.08 -8.56
CA VAL A 425 0.25 21.64 -8.84
C VAL A 425 -0.68 22.21 -7.79
N GLY A 426 -1.63 23.05 -8.20
CA GLY A 426 -2.64 23.63 -7.32
C GLY A 426 -3.57 22.56 -6.77
N SER A 427 -3.70 22.46 -5.44
CA SER A 427 -4.57 21.49 -4.79
C SER A 427 -5.40 22.15 -3.68
N PRO A 428 -6.74 22.04 -3.72
CA PRO A 428 -7.58 22.53 -2.62
C PRO A 428 -7.41 21.71 -1.33
N ALA A 429 -6.80 20.53 -1.41
CA ALA A 429 -6.50 19.68 -0.26
C ALA A 429 -5.11 19.96 0.35
N ALA A 430 -4.30 20.81 -0.29
CA ALA A 430 -3.05 21.29 0.28
C ALA A 430 -3.35 22.37 1.33
N VAL A 431 -2.86 22.18 2.56
CA VAL A 431 -2.82 23.24 3.58
C VAL A 431 -1.43 23.85 3.64
N GLN A 432 -0.42 23.00 3.52
CA GLN A 432 0.98 23.34 3.27
C GLN A 432 1.41 22.75 1.92
N SER A 433 2.53 23.21 1.38
CA SER A 433 3.15 22.52 0.25
C SER A 433 3.55 21.10 0.68
N TYR A 434 3.44 20.14 -0.22
CA TYR A 434 4.01 18.81 0.01
C TYR A 434 4.60 18.21 -1.25
N PHE A 435 5.71 17.48 -1.07
CA PHE A 435 6.38 16.74 -2.12
C PHE A 435 5.52 15.54 -2.50
N GLY A 436 4.87 15.58 -3.67
CA GLY A 436 3.85 14.59 -4.03
C GLY A 436 4.26 13.62 -5.13
N ALA A 437 5.28 13.95 -5.92
CA ALA A 437 5.85 13.02 -6.90
C ALA A 437 7.32 13.32 -7.18
N PHE A 438 8.08 12.27 -7.47
CA PHE A 438 9.46 12.37 -7.95
C PHE A 438 9.57 11.71 -9.30
N GLY A 439 10.09 12.44 -10.28
CA GLY A 439 10.34 11.97 -11.62
C GLY A 439 11.80 11.61 -11.84
N ILE A 440 12.04 10.47 -12.47
CA ILE A 440 13.33 10.08 -13.03
C ILE A 440 13.20 9.95 -14.54
N GLY A 441 14.28 10.28 -15.26
CA GLY A 441 14.33 9.97 -16.69
C GLY A 441 14.80 8.55 -16.91
N VAL A 442 14.15 7.85 -17.84
CA VAL A 442 14.47 6.46 -18.19
C VAL A 442 14.73 6.31 -19.69
N SER A 443 15.67 5.44 -20.06
CA SER A 443 16.05 5.22 -21.46
C SER A 443 15.01 4.39 -22.22
N ASP A 444 14.35 3.45 -21.54
CA ASP A 444 13.24 2.65 -22.05
C ASP A 444 12.03 2.76 -21.09
N LEU A 445 11.02 3.51 -21.52
CA LEU A 445 9.87 3.82 -20.68
C LEU A 445 9.02 2.59 -20.34
N GLN A 446 8.87 1.65 -21.27
CA GLN A 446 8.06 0.46 -21.07
C GLN A 446 8.79 -0.53 -20.18
N ALA A 447 10.08 -0.79 -20.43
CA ALA A 447 10.87 -1.69 -19.60
C ALA A 447 10.98 -1.18 -18.16
N ALA A 448 11.18 0.13 -17.96
CA ALA A 448 11.17 0.73 -16.64
C ALA A 448 9.80 0.56 -15.96
N ARG A 449 8.69 0.81 -16.67
CA ARG A 449 7.34 0.58 -16.14
C ARG A 449 7.19 -0.87 -15.68
N ASP A 450 7.61 -1.84 -16.49
CA ASP A 450 7.46 -3.26 -16.16
C ASP A 450 8.30 -3.63 -14.93
N PHE A 451 9.52 -3.12 -14.81
CA PHE A 451 10.33 -3.29 -13.59
C PHE A 451 9.65 -2.69 -12.35
N TYR A 452 9.30 -1.41 -12.38
CA TYR A 452 8.75 -0.72 -11.20
C TYR A 452 7.35 -1.24 -10.82
N VAL A 453 6.53 -1.65 -11.79
CA VAL A 453 5.17 -2.18 -11.55
C VAL A 453 5.22 -3.67 -11.19
N ASP A 454 5.85 -4.50 -12.03
CA ASP A 454 5.75 -5.95 -11.90
C ASP A 454 6.78 -6.51 -10.91
N THR A 455 7.96 -5.88 -10.76
CA THR A 455 8.99 -6.30 -9.78
C THR A 455 8.84 -5.59 -8.44
N LEU A 456 8.66 -4.26 -8.43
CA LEU A 456 8.54 -3.50 -7.17
C LEU A 456 7.10 -3.30 -6.67
N GLY A 457 6.11 -3.82 -7.40
CA GLY A 457 4.72 -3.86 -6.96
C GLY A 457 4.00 -2.51 -7.00
N LEU A 458 4.47 -1.55 -7.80
CA LEU A 458 3.77 -0.28 -7.98
C LEU A 458 2.51 -0.41 -8.80
N ARG A 459 1.52 0.44 -8.53
CA ARG A 459 0.35 0.57 -9.40
C ARG A 459 0.58 1.69 -10.41
N GLN A 460 0.38 1.38 -11.70
CA GLN A 460 0.27 2.42 -12.72
C GLN A 460 -1.04 3.20 -12.53
N VAL A 461 -0.92 4.49 -12.23
CA VAL A 461 -2.06 5.40 -12.07
C VAL A 461 -2.44 6.00 -13.41
N LEU A 462 -1.45 6.45 -14.18
CA LEU A 462 -1.67 7.17 -15.42
C LEU A 462 -0.51 6.94 -16.39
N PHE A 463 -0.85 6.88 -17.68
CA PHE A 463 0.10 7.13 -18.77
C PHE A 463 -0.29 8.44 -19.42
N LEU A 464 0.65 9.35 -19.56
CA LEU A 464 0.42 10.67 -20.12
C LEU A 464 1.45 10.99 -21.21
N PRO A 465 1.05 10.95 -22.49
CA PRO A 465 1.89 11.44 -23.57
C PRO A 465 1.78 12.97 -23.64
N ILE A 466 2.91 13.68 -23.55
CA ILE A 466 2.98 15.14 -23.76
C ILE A 466 3.59 15.40 -25.14
N PRO A 467 2.77 15.73 -26.16
CA PRO A 467 3.24 15.84 -27.54
C PRO A 467 4.42 16.81 -27.69
N GLY A 468 5.51 16.29 -28.26
CA GLY A 468 6.71 17.07 -28.54
C GLY A 468 7.58 17.39 -27.31
N GLN A 469 7.31 16.80 -26.15
CA GLN A 469 8.12 16.98 -24.93
C GLN A 469 8.63 15.65 -24.38
N TYR A 470 7.75 14.87 -23.76
CA TYR A 470 8.05 13.60 -23.12
C TYR A 470 6.78 12.78 -22.95
N ASP A 471 6.95 11.47 -22.80
CA ASP A 471 5.90 10.57 -22.32
C ASP A 471 6.22 10.21 -20.87
N GLU A 472 5.19 10.05 -20.05
CA GLU A 472 5.37 9.65 -18.65
C GLU A 472 4.38 8.60 -18.16
N TYR A 473 4.87 7.74 -17.26
CA TYR A 473 4.03 6.93 -16.38
C TYR A 473 4.06 7.52 -14.97
N ILE A 474 2.90 7.65 -14.35
CA ILE A 474 2.76 7.97 -12.93
C ILE A 474 2.43 6.68 -12.20
N LEU A 475 3.29 6.30 -11.27
CA LEU A 475 3.23 5.07 -10.50
C LEU A 475 3.06 5.38 -9.01
N GLN A 476 2.23 4.62 -8.31
CA GLN A 476 1.87 4.88 -6.91
C GLN A 476 2.04 3.64 -6.04
N GLY A 477 2.77 3.80 -4.93
CA GLY A 477 2.94 2.77 -3.89
C GLY A 477 1.91 2.90 -2.78
N GLN A 478 2.09 2.14 -1.69
CA GLN A 478 1.17 2.11 -0.54
C GLN A 478 1.41 3.22 0.48
N GLY A 479 1.81 4.39 0.00
CA GLY A 479 2.23 5.55 0.77
C GLY A 479 3.15 6.45 -0.04
N GLY A 480 3.67 7.50 0.61
CA GLY A 480 4.66 8.40 0.04
C GLY A 480 4.23 9.13 -1.24
N SER A 481 5.22 9.71 -1.91
CA SER A 481 5.08 10.34 -3.22
C SER A 481 4.89 9.30 -4.34
N ALA A 482 4.26 9.72 -5.43
CA ALA A 482 4.27 8.97 -6.67
C ALA A 482 5.68 8.94 -7.29
N LEU A 483 6.01 7.86 -8.00
CA LEU A 483 7.17 7.79 -8.89
C LEU A 483 6.71 8.13 -10.31
N VAL A 484 7.41 9.04 -10.98
CA VAL A 484 7.15 9.39 -12.38
C VAL A 484 8.32 8.87 -13.23
N LEU A 485 8.01 8.00 -14.19
CA LEU A 485 9.00 7.56 -15.17
C LEU A 485 8.84 8.44 -16.40
N MET A 486 9.91 9.11 -16.83
CA MET A 486 9.86 10.08 -17.92
C MET A 486 10.80 9.69 -19.06
N HIS A 487 10.28 9.73 -20.29
CA HIS A 487 11.12 9.58 -21.49
C HIS A 487 10.90 10.77 -22.44
N TRP A 488 11.97 11.49 -22.79
CA TRP A 488 11.87 12.72 -23.56
C TRP A 488 11.81 12.42 -25.06
N THR A 489 10.76 12.89 -25.72
CA THR A 489 10.46 12.61 -27.14
C THR A 489 10.74 13.80 -28.06
N ASN A 490 11.31 14.88 -27.52
CA ASN A 490 11.55 16.15 -28.22
C ASN A 490 12.81 16.19 -29.11
N ALA A 491 13.41 15.03 -29.42
CA ALA A 491 14.64 14.87 -30.20
C ALA A 491 15.89 15.59 -29.62
N VAL A 492 15.84 16.08 -28.39
CA VAL A 492 17.02 16.60 -27.68
C VAL A 492 17.68 15.44 -26.92
N PRO A 493 18.95 15.09 -27.21
CA PRO A 493 19.64 14.04 -26.48
C PRO A 493 19.68 14.30 -24.96
N ARG A 494 19.36 13.28 -24.16
CA ARG A 494 19.39 13.31 -22.70
C ARG A 494 20.36 12.24 -22.17
N ASN A 495 20.90 12.48 -20.98
CA ASN A 495 21.59 11.46 -20.22
C ASN A 495 20.59 10.76 -19.31
N TYR A 496 20.34 9.48 -19.53
CA TYR A 496 19.48 8.67 -18.66
C TYR A 496 20.30 7.85 -17.66
N THR A 497 21.59 7.64 -17.93
CA THR A 497 22.43 6.73 -17.17
C THR A 497 23.14 7.42 -16.00
N ASP A 498 23.12 6.76 -14.83
CA ASP A 498 23.87 7.16 -13.62
C ASP A 498 23.70 8.65 -13.26
N ASN A 499 22.47 9.16 -13.41
CA ASN A 499 22.14 10.50 -12.93
C ASN A 499 22.32 10.54 -11.40
N PRO A 500 22.70 11.70 -10.82
CA PRO A 500 22.94 11.84 -9.38
C PRO A 500 21.61 11.90 -8.60
N VAL A 501 20.80 10.85 -8.74
CA VAL A 501 19.51 10.67 -8.10
C VAL A 501 19.47 9.32 -7.40
N LYS A 502 18.69 9.22 -6.33
CA LYS A 502 18.40 7.96 -5.65
C LYS A 502 16.94 7.87 -5.26
N LEU A 503 16.45 6.65 -5.08
CA LEU A 503 15.11 6.38 -4.53
C LEU A 503 15.30 5.65 -3.20
N GLU A 504 14.77 6.22 -2.11
CA GLU A 504 14.65 5.52 -0.83
C GLU A 504 13.30 4.77 -0.82
N TRP A 505 13.37 3.46 -1.06
CA TRP A 505 12.22 2.58 -1.19
C TRP A 505 11.89 1.88 0.12
N ARG A 506 10.71 2.14 0.68
CA ARG A 506 10.22 1.50 1.90
C ARG A 506 9.41 0.27 1.51
N SER A 507 9.75 -0.91 2.05
CA SER A 507 9.12 -2.19 1.69
C SER A 507 8.78 -3.01 2.91
N MET A 508 7.67 -3.74 2.86
CA MET A 508 7.36 -4.77 3.85
C MET A 508 8.38 -5.92 3.84
N SER A 509 9.06 -6.16 2.71
CA SER A 509 10.06 -7.22 2.55
C SER A 509 11.25 -6.74 1.73
N PRO A 510 12.28 -6.15 2.38
CA PRO A 510 13.52 -5.79 1.69
C PRO A 510 14.20 -6.99 1.02
N ASP A 511 14.29 -8.14 1.70
CA ASP A 511 14.88 -9.37 1.14
C ASP A 511 14.07 -9.92 -0.05
N GLY A 512 12.74 -9.92 0.07
CA GLY A 512 11.84 -10.33 -1.01
C GLY A 512 11.98 -9.44 -2.25
N LEU A 513 12.11 -8.12 -2.07
CA LEU A 513 12.37 -7.20 -3.19
C LEU A 513 13.75 -7.39 -3.81
N ILE A 514 14.80 -7.56 -3.00
CA ILE A 514 16.16 -7.80 -3.52
C ILE A 514 16.20 -9.08 -4.36
N SER A 515 15.54 -10.14 -3.91
CA SER A 515 15.40 -11.38 -4.67
C SER A 515 14.66 -11.15 -5.99
N GLY A 516 13.59 -10.34 -5.98
CA GLY A 516 12.85 -9.98 -7.20
C GLY A 516 13.68 -9.16 -8.19
N ILE A 517 14.46 -8.19 -7.69
CA ILE A 517 15.37 -7.36 -8.51
C ILE A 517 16.44 -8.22 -9.18
N GLU A 518 17.06 -9.14 -8.44
CA GLU A 518 18.06 -10.06 -9.01
C GLU A 518 17.43 -10.95 -10.10
N GLN A 519 16.21 -11.46 -9.87
CA GLN A 519 15.48 -12.27 -10.85
C GLN A 519 15.07 -11.47 -12.10
N ALA A 520 14.81 -10.17 -11.96
CA ALA A 520 14.57 -9.26 -13.09
C ALA A 520 15.85 -8.98 -13.91
N GLY A 521 17.01 -9.43 -13.45
CA GLY A 521 18.31 -9.20 -14.09
C GLY A 521 18.95 -7.86 -13.74
N GLU A 522 18.38 -7.14 -12.78
CA GLU A 522 18.87 -5.85 -12.32
C GLU A 522 19.97 -6.02 -11.26
N ARG A 523 20.76 -4.95 -11.06
CA ARG A 523 21.98 -5.06 -10.26
C ARG A 523 21.70 -4.89 -8.78
N VAL A 524 21.87 -5.96 -8.02
CA VAL A 524 22.01 -5.88 -6.55
C VAL A 524 23.43 -5.46 -6.19
N VAL A 525 23.56 -4.37 -5.45
CA VAL A 525 24.84 -3.84 -4.97
C VAL A 525 25.16 -4.40 -3.58
N GLN A 526 24.14 -4.48 -2.71
CA GLN A 526 24.27 -4.95 -1.35
C GLN A 526 22.93 -5.54 -0.89
N THR A 527 22.95 -6.71 -0.26
CA THR A 527 21.81 -7.25 0.50
C THR A 527 21.57 -6.42 1.77
N PRO A 528 20.44 -6.58 2.48
CA PRO A 528 20.21 -5.84 3.71
C PRO A 528 21.36 -5.97 4.72
N ASN A 529 21.83 -4.84 5.21
CA ASN A 529 22.84 -4.74 6.27
C ASN A 529 22.57 -3.48 7.12
N SER A 530 23.07 -3.46 8.35
CA SER A 530 22.96 -2.30 9.24
C SER A 530 23.61 -1.06 8.64
N ASP A 531 22.91 0.07 8.63
CA ASP A 531 23.44 1.40 8.27
C ASP A 531 23.47 2.28 9.54
N ASP A 532 24.67 2.55 10.04
CA ASP A 532 24.91 3.33 11.26
C ASP A 532 24.51 4.81 11.11
N THR A 533 24.43 5.31 9.88
CA THR A 533 23.93 6.66 9.57
C THR A 533 22.40 6.75 9.64
N ARG A 534 21.73 5.63 9.92
CA ARG A 534 20.27 5.49 9.97
C ARG A 534 19.79 4.73 11.20
N ASP A 535 20.39 5.00 12.36
CA ASP A 535 20.03 4.36 13.62
C ASP A 535 20.04 2.81 13.52
N ASP A 536 21.04 2.27 12.81
CA ASP A 536 21.21 0.83 12.56
C ASP A 536 20.05 0.15 11.81
N GLU A 537 19.30 0.93 11.04
CA GLU A 537 18.30 0.41 10.11
C GLU A 537 18.94 -0.52 9.07
N GLN A 538 18.25 -1.61 8.75
CA GLN A 538 18.68 -2.51 7.67
C GLN A 538 18.45 -1.86 6.31
N VAL A 539 19.49 -1.73 5.50
CA VAL A 539 19.42 -1.13 4.17
C VAL A 539 20.06 -2.05 3.14
N ALA A 540 19.36 -2.27 2.04
CA ALA A 540 19.90 -2.90 0.85
C ALA A 540 20.07 -1.86 -0.27
N TYR A 541 20.95 -2.15 -1.21
CA TYR A 541 21.25 -1.27 -2.33
C TYR A 541 21.12 -2.03 -3.63
N ALA A 542 20.43 -1.45 -4.60
CA ALA A 542 20.30 -1.97 -5.95
C ALA A 542 20.36 -0.84 -6.98
N LYS A 543 20.44 -1.20 -8.26
CA LYS A 543 20.31 -0.27 -9.37
C LYS A 543 19.35 -0.82 -10.42
N ASP A 544 18.54 0.06 -11.00
CA ASP A 544 17.76 -0.25 -12.20
C ASP A 544 18.64 -0.23 -13.47
N ALA A 545 18.03 -0.53 -14.62
CA ALA A 545 18.71 -0.59 -15.91
C ALA A 545 19.42 0.72 -16.32
N ASP A 546 18.91 1.86 -15.85
CA ASP A 546 19.49 3.18 -16.10
C ASP A 546 20.54 3.57 -15.02
N GLY A 547 20.79 2.71 -14.04
CA GLY A 547 21.78 2.93 -12.99
C GLY A 547 21.29 3.80 -11.83
N THR A 548 19.99 4.11 -11.78
CA THR A 548 19.36 4.82 -10.65
C THR A 548 19.55 4.02 -9.37
N LEU A 549 20.09 4.64 -8.32
CA LEU A 549 20.32 3.95 -7.05
C LEU A 549 18.98 3.75 -6.31
N LEU A 550 18.70 2.51 -5.93
CA LEU A 550 17.62 2.14 -5.03
C LEU A 550 18.21 1.83 -3.66
N GLU A 551 17.87 2.62 -2.64
CA GLU A 551 18.09 2.28 -1.23
C GLU A 551 16.81 1.61 -0.72
N ILE A 552 16.84 0.31 -0.44
CA ILE A 552 15.66 -0.46 -0.03
C ILE A 552 15.70 -0.64 1.48
N LEU A 553 14.64 -0.19 2.14
CA LEU A 553 14.51 -0.11 3.57
C LEU A 553 13.24 -0.82 4.03
N PRO A 554 13.19 -1.34 5.27
CA PRO A 554 11.96 -1.77 5.88
C PRO A 554 10.93 -0.63 5.94
N ALA A 555 9.68 -0.95 5.63
CA ALA A 555 8.56 -0.10 5.95
C ALA A 555 8.28 -0.17 7.47
N PRO A 556 7.79 0.92 8.09
CA PRO A 556 7.52 0.95 9.53
C PRO A 556 6.21 0.25 9.94
N TRP A 557 5.57 -0.50 9.03
CA TRP A 557 4.29 -1.17 9.29
C TRP A 557 4.44 -2.29 10.33
N GLY A 558 3.44 -2.43 11.22
CA GLY A 558 3.38 -3.51 12.21
C GLY A 558 4.52 -3.52 13.24
N ARG A 559 5.16 -2.36 13.48
CA ARG A 559 6.24 -2.17 14.45
C ARG A 559 5.77 -1.51 15.74
#